data_AF-A0A937WKU9-F1
#
_entry.id   AF-A0A937WKU9-F1
#
_cell.length_a   1.000
_cell.length_b   1.000
_cell.length_c   1.000
_cell.angle_alpha   90.00
_cell.angle_beta   90.00
_cell.angle_gamma   90.00
#
_symmetry.space_group_name_H-M   'P 1'
#
loop_
_entity.id
_entity.type
_entity.pdbx_description
1 polymer ?
#
loop_
_entity_poly.entity_id
_entity_poly.type
_entity_poly.pdbx_seq_one_letter_code
_entity_poly.pdbx_strand_id
1 'polypeptide(L)'
;MNIKPGFTSLFNGKDLTGWVGDANYWKVEDGAIVGRSLERLDHNDFLWTEKEYSNFIMYCEVRLRGFNSGIQFRSVVDANGRMAGYQADIGNGCWGSLYEERLRGVLVPYKPQIVDMILRPDEWNEYQICAMADYSILILNNVVTAEINDPEGAKKGIFGLQLHGGPPQEVSFRNLCIKELNL
;
A
#
# COMPACT_ATOMS: atom_id res chain seq x y z
N MET A 1 16.22 -12.90 -1.63
CA MET A 1 15.27 -12.33 -2.60
C MET A 1 16.03 -11.96 -3.87
N ASN A 2 15.54 -12.36 -5.04
CA ASN A 2 16.08 -11.88 -6.32
C ASN A 2 15.38 -10.54 -6.64
N ILE A 3 15.97 -9.44 -6.18
CA ILE A 3 15.47 -8.10 -6.47
C ILE A 3 15.66 -7.85 -7.98
N LYS A 4 14.62 -7.37 -8.66
CA LYS A 4 14.68 -7.05 -10.10
C LYS A 4 15.77 -6.00 -10.37
N PRO A 5 16.48 -6.03 -11.51
CA PRO A 5 17.50 -5.04 -11.82
C PRO A 5 16.97 -3.59 -11.71
N GLY A 6 17.70 -2.76 -10.98
CA GLY A 6 17.32 -1.36 -10.72
C GLY A 6 16.30 -1.15 -9.60
N PHE A 7 15.83 -2.21 -8.94
CA PHE A 7 15.06 -2.09 -7.70
C PHE A 7 15.99 -2.16 -6.49
N THR A 8 15.60 -1.47 -5.43
CA THR A 8 16.14 -1.59 -4.07
C THR A 8 15.05 -2.11 -3.14
N SER A 9 15.42 -2.71 -2.01
CA SER A 9 14.42 -3.20 -1.05
C SER A 9 13.87 -2.05 -0.21
N LEU A 10 12.54 -1.98 -0.07
CA LEU A 10 11.88 -1.11 0.93
C LEU A 10 11.79 -1.77 2.30
N PHE A 11 11.95 -3.09 2.36
CA PHE A 11 11.90 -3.86 3.59
C PHE A 11 13.09 -4.81 3.64
N ASN A 12 13.83 -4.84 4.75
CA ASN A 12 15.05 -5.62 4.87
C ASN A 12 14.82 -7.12 5.16
N GLY A 13 13.56 -7.53 5.37
CA GLY A 13 13.17 -8.91 5.66
C GLY A 13 13.42 -9.37 7.10
N LYS A 14 13.87 -8.49 7.99
CA LYS A 14 14.31 -8.81 9.35
C LYS A 14 13.62 -7.97 10.42
N ASP A 15 13.55 -6.67 10.20
CA ASP A 15 13.00 -5.70 11.14
C ASP A 15 12.40 -4.49 10.41
N LEU A 16 11.83 -3.55 11.18
CA LEU A 16 11.16 -2.36 10.66
C LEU A 16 12.10 -1.15 10.55
N THR A 17 13.42 -1.35 10.42
CA THR A 17 14.35 -0.25 10.17
C THR A 17 13.95 0.52 8.91
N GLY A 18 13.84 1.85 9.00
CA GLY A 18 13.35 2.71 7.93
C GLY A 18 11.83 2.92 7.93
N TRP A 19 11.12 2.30 8.89
CA TRP A 19 9.68 2.41 9.07
C TRP A 19 9.33 2.91 10.48
N VAL A 20 8.21 3.62 10.58
CA VAL A 20 7.65 4.16 11.83
C VAL A 20 6.20 3.71 11.94
N GLY A 21 5.81 3.21 13.11
CA GLY A 21 4.45 2.74 13.41
C GLY A 21 4.37 2.12 14.80
N ASP A 22 3.18 1.71 15.21
CA ASP A 22 2.97 1.09 16.53
C ASP A 22 3.40 -0.40 16.53
N ALA A 23 4.42 -0.72 17.34
CA ALA A 23 4.94 -2.07 17.50
C ALA A 23 3.94 -3.06 18.14
N ASN A 24 2.83 -2.57 18.71
CA ASN A 24 1.72 -3.41 19.16
C ASN A 24 1.00 -4.06 17.97
N TYR A 25 0.92 -3.37 16.83
CA TYR A 25 0.20 -3.81 15.64
C TYR A 25 1.13 -4.33 14.54
N TRP A 26 2.32 -3.75 14.40
CA TRP A 26 3.22 -4.04 13.29
C TRP A 26 4.44 -4.85 13.74
N LYS A 27 4.63 -6.01 13.10
CA LYS A 27 5.73 -6.93 13.40
C LYS A 27 6.32 -7.50 12.12
N VAL A 28 7.50 -8.11 12.25
CA VAL A 28 8.08 -8.95 11.20
C VAL A 28 7.88 -10.41 11.57
N GLU A 29 7.21 -11.15 10.69
CA GLU A 29 6.94 -12.58 10.85
C GLU A 29 7.21 -13.29 9.52
N ASP A 30 7.97 -14.38 9.55
CA ASP A 30 8.30 -15.20 8.37
C ASP A 30 8.82 -14.40 7.16
N GLY A 31 9.58 -13.33 7.41
CA GLY A 31 10.14 -12.45 6.38
C GLY A 31 9.11 -11.55 5.70
N ALA A 32 7.96 -11.31 6.34
CA ALA A 32 6.93 -10.36 5.93
C ALA A 32 6.70 -9.29 7.02
N ILE A 33 6.31 -8.08 6.60
CA ILE A 33 5.71 -7.10 7.50
C ILE A 33 4.26 -7.54 7.74
N VAL A 34 3.85 -7.64 8.99
CA VAL A 34 2.50 -8.05 9.39
C VAL A 34 1.88 -6.97 10.27
N GLY A 35 0.76 -6.40 9.81
CA GLY A 35 -0.13 -5.57 10.61
C GLY A 35 -1.29 -6.43 11.11
N ARG A 36 -1.51 -6.49 12.42
CA ARG A 36 -2.54 -7.35 13.01
C ARG A 36 -3.25 -6.69 14.18
N SER A 37 -4.58 -6.81 14.19
CA SER A 37 -5.41 -6.54 15.37
C SER A 37 -6.09 -7.84 15.84
N LEU A 38 -6.06 -8.08 17.16
CA LEU A 38 -6.75 -9.21 17.79
C LEU A 38 -8.13 -8.82 18.32
N GLU A 39 -8.34 -7.52 18.53
CA GLU A 39 -9.59 -6.91 18.98
C GLU A 39 -10.04 -5.87 17.97
N ARG A 40 -11.24 -5.30 18.19
CA ARG A 40 -11.74 -4.22 17.36
C ARG A 40 -10.82 -2.99 17.48
N LEU A 41 -10.42 -2.43 16.35
CA LEU A 41 -9.75 -1.14 16.26
C LEU A 41 -10.77 -0.02 16.02
N ASP A 42 -10.67 1.07 16.78
CA ASP A 42 -11.58 2.22 16.63
C ASP A 42 -11.13 3.21 15.54
N HIS A 43 -9.90 3.08 15.05
CA HIS A 43 -9.33 3.93 14.01
C HIS A 43 -8.33 3.15 13.14
N ASN A 44 -8.01 3.71 11.98
CA ASN A 44 -6.94 3.20 11.13
C ASN A 44 -5.59 3.44 11.80
N ASP A 45 -4.75 2.40 11.84
CA ASP A 45 -3.34 2.50 12.19
C ASP A 45 -2.49 2.36 10.91
N PHE A 46 -1.27 2.90 10.93
CA PHE A 46 -0.39 2.89 9.78
C PHE A 46 1.06 2.59 10.17
N LEU A 47 1.77 1.90 9.29
CA LEU A 47 3.23 1.81 9.28
C LEU A 47 3.76 2.54 8.05
N TRP A 48 4.60 3.56 8.23
CA TRP A 48 5.05 4.42 7.14
C TRP A 48 6.57 4.54 7.04
N THR A 49 7.08 4.89 5.86
CA THR A 49 8.51 5.06 5.62
C THR A 49 9.01 6.39 6.18
N GLU A 50 10.25 6.42 6.69
CA GLU A 50 10.92 7.68 7.07
C GLU A 50 11.28 8.53 5.84
N LYS A 51 11.61 7.85 4.73
CA LYS A 51 11.98 8.47 3.46
C LYS A 51 10.75 8.82 2.62
N GLU A 52 10.82 9.96 1.95
CA GLU A 52 9.88 10.36 0.90
C GLU A 52 10.34 9.90 -0.50
N TYR A 53 9.37 9.65 -1.38
CA TYR A 53 9.56 9.20 -2.75
C TYR A 53 8.71 10.04 -3.70
N SER A 54 9.23 10.32 -4.90
CA SER A 54 8.55 11.09 -5.93
C SER A 54 8.13 10.20 -7.10
N ASN A 55 9.05 9.93 -8.03
CA ASN A 55 8.80 9.08 -9.19
C ASN A 55 9.34 7.67 -8.92
N PHE A 56 8.49 6.66 -9.06
CA PHE A 56 8.87 5.30 -8.74
C PHE A 56 8.04 4.25 -9.45
N ILE A 57 8.59 3.04 -9.44
CA ILE A 57 7.85 1.79 -9.56
C ILE A 57 8.04 1.04 -8.24
N MET A 58 6.98 0.81 -7.49
CA MET A 58 6.99 0.00 -6.28
C MET A 58 6.27 -1.32 -6.56
N TYR A 59 6.83 -2.43 -6.08
CA TYR A 59 6.22 -3.75 -6.14
C TYR A 59 6.20 -4.38 -4.75
N CYS A 60 5.13 -5.09 -4.43
CA CYS A 60 5.05 -5.97 -3.28
C CYS A 60 4.13 -7.17 -3.56
N GLU A 61 4.21 -8.15 -2.68
CA GLU A 61 3.15 -9.14 -2.51
C GLU A 61 2.39 -8.83 -1.23
N VAL A 62 1.07 -8.87 -1.29
CA VAL A 62 0.17 -8.60 -0.16
C VAL A 62 -0.83 -9.73 0.03
N ARG A 63 -1.10 -10.08 1.28
CA ARG A 63 -2.17 -10.98 1.68
C ARG A 63 -3.02 -10.31 2.73
N LEU A 64 -4.34 -10.30 2.55
CA LEU A 64 -5.31 -9.79 3.50
C LEU A 64 -6.12 -10.96 4.06
N ARG A 65 -6.25 -11.01 5.39
CA ARG A 65 -7.20 -11.84 6.13
C ARG A 65 -8.04 -10.91 7.00
N GLY A 66 -9.16 -10.47 6.45
CA GLY A 66 -9.92 -9.37 7.02
C GLY A 66 -10.75 -8.69 5.96
N PHE A 67 -11.02 -7.40 6.14
CA PHE A 67 -11.98 -6.70 5.30
C PHE A 67 -11.37 -5.53 4.52
N ASN A 68 -10.40 -4.80 5.09
CA ASN A 68 -9.88 -3.58 4.48
C ASN A 68 -8.45 -3.25 4.94
N SER A 69 -7.64 -2.81 4.00
CA SER A 69 -6.29 -2.27 4.14
C SER A 69 -6.03 -1.38 2.91
N GLY A 70 -4.83 -0.81 2.83
CA GLY A 70 -4.38 -0.07 1.66
C GLY A 70 -2.89 0.21 1.73
N ILE A 71 -2.32 0.56 0.59
CA ILE A 71 -0.95 1.08 0.49
C ILE A 71 -1.04 2.55 0.14
N GLN A 72 -0.71 3.39 1.12
CA GLN A 72 -0.52 4.83 0.94
C GLN A 72 0.74 5.11 0.14
N PHE A 73 0.69 6.07 -0.78
CA PHE A 73 1.84 6.50 -1.56
C PHE A 73 1.78 7.99 -1.89
N ARG A 74 2.94 8.65 -1.87
CA ARG A 74 3.05 10.12 -1.95
C ARG A 74 2.15 10.83 -0.92
N SER A 75 1.92 10.17 0.21
CA SER A 75 1.04 10.65 1.27
C SER A 75 1.84 11.46 2.30
N VAL A 76 1.13 12.15 3.18
CA VAL A 76 1.67 12.80 4.37
C VAL A 76 1.11 12.12 5.62
N VAL A 77 1.80 12.27 6.75
CA VAL A 77 1.37 11.78 8.06
C VAL A 77 1.29 12.94 9.04
N ASP A 78 0.22 12.99 9.84
CA ASP A 78 0.08 14.00 10.90
C ASP A 78 0.69 13.54 12.24
N ALA A 79 0.72 14.43 13.23
CA ALA A 79 1.32 14.15 14.54
C ALA A 79 0.67 12.99 15.31
N ASN A 80 -0.52 12.54 14.90
CA ASN A 80 -1.22 11.40 15.50
C ASN A 80 -1.08 10.11 14.66
N GLY A 81 -0.16 10.08 13.69
CA GLY A 81 0.06 8.91 12.84
C GLY A 81 -1.03 8.69 11.78
N ARG A 82 -1.94 9.64 11.58
CA ARG A 82 -2.98 9.53 10.54
C ARG A 82 -2.44 9.99 9.21
N MET A 83 -2.69 9.21 8.16
CA MET A 83 -2.20 9.53 6.82
C MET A 83 -3.26 10.23 5.96
N ALA A 84 -2.81 11.03 4.99
CA ALA A 84 -3.64 11.62 3.96
C ALA A 84 -2.88 11.63 2.61
N GLY A 85 -3.54 11.25 1.53
CA GLY A 85 -2.92 11.11 0.21
C GLY A 85 -3.41 9.88 -0.55
N TYR A 86 -2.72 9.50 -1.63
CA TYR A 86 -3.17 8.40 -2.48
C TYR A 86 -3.06 7.05 -1.78
N GLN A 87 -4.09 6.24 -1.96
CA GLN A 87 -4.16 4.88 -1.46
C GLN A 87 -4.50 3.92 -2.59
N ALA A 88 -3.66 2.89 -2.74
CA ALA A 88 -4.00 1.69 -3.48
C ALA A 88 -4.80 0.76 -2.55
N ASP A 89 -6.10 0.64 -2.80
CA ASP A 89 -7.01 -0.05 -1.90
C ASP A 89 -6.89 -1.58 -1.96
N ILE A 90 -7.05 -2.19 -0.79
CA ILE A 90 -6.98 -3.63 -0.55
C ILE A 90 -8.19 -4.02 0.30
N GLY A 91 -9.14 -4.76 -0.25
CA GLY A 91 -10.32 -5.15 0.53
C GLY A 91 -11.52 -5.51 -0.32
N ASN A 92 -12.53 -6.08 0.33
CA ASN A 92 -13.73 -6.54 -0.35
C ASN A 92 -14.46 -5.37 -1.02
N GLY A 93 -14.57 -5.42 -2.35
CA GLY A 93 -15.21 -4.37 -3.13
C GLY A 93 -14.35 -3.11 -3.36
N CYS A 94 -13.07 -3.13 -2.99
CA CYS A 94 -12.13 -2.02 -3.25
C CYS A 94 -10.74 -2.46 -3.76
N TRP A 95 -10.42 -3.76 -3.83
CA TRP A 95 -9.15 -4.20 -4.41
C TRP A 95 -8.86 -3.54 -5.77
N GLY A 96 -7.71 -2.88 -5.89
CA GLY A 96 -7.33 -2.29 -7.16
C GLY A 96 -7.90 -0.88 -7.44
N SER A 97 -8.74 -0.32 -6.56
CA SER A 97 -9.16 1.08 -6.68
C SER A 97 -8.05 2.05 -6.26
N LEU A 98 -8.11 3.25 -6.82
CA LEU A 98 -7.30 4.38 -6.39
C LEU A 98 -8.18 5.32 -5.59
N TYR A 99 -7.87 5.44 -4.30
CA TYR A 99 -8.53 6.33 -3.36
C TYR A 99 -7.58 7.44 -2.93
N GLU A 100 -8.11 8.51 -2.39
CA GLU A 100 -7.32 9.57 -1.76
C GLU A 100 -7.84 9.85 -0.34
N GLU A 101 -7.13 9.28 0.63
CA GLU A 101 -7.46 9.25 2.04
C GLU A 101 -7.55 10.65 2.63
N ARG A 102 -8.68 10.94 3.31
CA ARG A 102 -9.02 12.23 3.95
C ARG A 102 -9.04 13.44 3.00
N LEU A 103 -8.99 13.22 1.69
CA LEU A 103 -8.99 14.26 0.67
C LEU A 103 -10.15 14.02 -0.31
N ARG A 104 -9.89 13.72 -1.58
CA ARG A 104 -10.92 13.66 -2.64
C ARG A 104 -11.76 12.37 -2.65
N GLY A 105 -11.34 11.32 -1.93
CA GLY A 105 -12.04 10.05 -1.92
C GLY A 105 -11.72 9.18 -3.14
N VAL A 106 -12.71 8.49 -3.72
CA VAL A 106 -12.48 7.55 -4.83
C VAL A 106 -12.09 8.33 -6.10
N LEU A 107 -10.86 8.14 -6.57
CA LEU A 107 -10.36 8.73 -7.82
C LEU A 107 -10.57 7.79 -9.01
N VAL A 108 -10.31 6.50 -8.82
CA VAL A 108 -10.60 5.45 -9.81
C VAL A 108 -11.34 4.32 -9.10
N PRO A 109 -12.60 4.05 -9.47
CA PRO A 109 -13.44 3.09 -8.75
C PRO A 109 -13.01 1.64 -8.99
N TYR A 110 -13.42 0.80 -8.04
CA TYR A 110 -13.33 -0.65 -8.13
C TYR A 110 -13.98 -1.20 -9.41
N LYS A 111 -13.32 -2.17 -10.05
CA LYS A 111 -13.78 -2.79 -11.31
C LYS A 111 -14.01 -4.30 -11.09
N PRO A 112 -15.19 -4.72 -10.59
CA PRO A 112 -15.45 -6.12 -10.25
C PRO A 112 -15.23 -7.07 -11.43
N GLN A 113 -15.61 -6.65 -12.64
CA GLN A 113 -15.49 -7.48 -13.85
C GLN A 113 -14.04 -7.83 -14.21
N ILE A 114 -13.05 -7.10 -13.67
CA ILE A 114 -11.62 -7.35 -13.87
C ILE A 114 -11.05 -8.01 -12.61
N VAL A 115 -11.29 -7.39 -11.46
CA VAL A 115 -10.61 -7.77 -10.21
C VAL A 115 -11.07 -9.13 -9.71
N ASP A 116 -12.37 -9.44 -9.79
CA ASP A 116 -12.90 -10.73 -9.33
C ASP A 116 -12.35 -11.92 -10.14
N MET A 117 -11.84 -11.69 -11.36
CA MET A 117 -11.24 -12.73 -12.21
C MET A 117 -9.77 -13.01 -11.87
N ILE A 118 -9.07 -12.07 -11.24
CA ILE A 118 -7.62 -12.14 -11.03
C ILE A 118 -7.24 -12.21 -9.56
N LEU A 119 -8.12 -11.78 -8.66
CA LEU A 119 -7.87 -11.76 -7.23
C LEU A 119 -7.72 -13.19 -6.70
N ARG A 120 -6.78 -13.38 -5.79
CA ARG A 120 -6.63 -14.62 -5.03
C ARG A 120 -7.03 -14.34 -3.58
N PRO A 121 -8.28 -14.60 -3.17
CA PRO A 121 -8.74 -14.32 -1.82
C PRO A 121 -7.91 -15.09 -0.79
N ASP A 122 -7.62 -14.45 0.35
CA ASP A 122 -6.84 -15.00 1.48
C ASP A 122 -5.41 -15.50 1.14
N GLU A 123 -4.96 -15.25 -0.08
CA GLU A 123 -3.67 -15.66 -0.64
C GLU A 123 -2.80 -14.45 -1.00
N TRP A 124 -1.54 -14.70 -1.37
CA TRP A 124 -0.64 -13.64 -1.81
C TRP A 124 -1.05 -13.11 -3.18
N ASN A 125 -1.25 -11.80 -3.28
CA ASN A 125 -1.53 -11.04 -4.48
C ASN A 125 -0.34 -10.12 -4.80
N GLU A 126 0.01 -10.01 -6.07
CA GLU A 126 1.05 -9.09 -6.53
C GLU A 126 0.43 -7.71 -6.73
N TYR A 127 1.06 -6.69 -6.16
CA TYR A 127 0.63 -5.31 -6.31
C TYR A 127 1.79 -4.45 -6.77
N GLN A 128 1.58 -3.67 -7.83
CA GLN A 128 2.54 -2.72 -8.34
C GLN A 128 1.90 -1.33 -8.42
N ILE A 129 2.64 -0.33 -7.95
CA ILE A 129 2.27 1.08 -7.98
C ILE A 129 3.33 1.81 -8.80
N CYS A 130 2.91 2.37 -9.93
CA CYS A 130 3.74 3.25 -10.75
C CYS A 130 3.27 4.68 -10.53
N ALA A 131 4.18 5.59 -10.15
CA ALA A 131 3.87 7.00 -10.03
C ALA A 131 4.97 7.82 -10.71
N MET A 132 4.62 8.63 -11.71
CA MET A 132 5.58 9.41 -12.51
C MET A 132 4.97 10.75 -12.90
N ALA A 133 5.54 11.85 -12.40
CA ALA A 133 4.96 13.18 -12.50
C ALA A 133 3.48 13.15 -12.08
N ASP A 134 2.58 13.45 -13.00
CA ASP A 134 1.13 13.53 -12.78
C ASP A 134 0.42 12.18 -12.92
N TYR A 135 1.11 11.15 -13.41
CA TYR A 135 0.51 9.87 -13.73
C TYR A 135 0.68 8.87 -12.60
N SER A 136 -0.40 8.15 -12.27
CA SER A 136 -0.38 7.00 -11.37
C SER A 136 -1.10 5.81 -11.99
N ILE A 137 -0.50 4.62 -11.86
CA ILE A 137 -1.05 3.35 -12.35
C ILE A 137 -0.96 2.32 -11.23
N LEU A 138 -2.07 1.62 -10.97
CA LEU A 138 -2.15 0.46 -10.10
C LEU A 138 -2.29 -0.80 -10.94
N ILE A 139 -1.47 -1.81 -10.62
CA ILE A 139 -1.46 -3.10 -11.28
C ILE A 139 -1.62 -4.17 -10.20
N LEU A 140 -2.68 -4.96 -10.31
CA LEU A 140 -2.96 -6.10 -9.43
C LEU A 140 -2.78 -7.37 -10.26
N ASN A 141 -1.98 -8.32 -9.79
CA ASN A 141 -1.76 -9.62 -10.45
C ASN A 141 -1.50 -9.51 -11.98
N ASN A 142 -0.62 -8.58 -12.35
CA ASN A 142 -0.22 -8.27 -13.73
C ASN A 142 -1.32 -7.64 -14.62
N VAL A 143 -2.43 -7.15 -14.04
CA VAL A 143 -3.50 -6.45 -14.76
C VAL A 143 -3.66 -5.02 -14.21
N VAL A 144 -3.71 -4.03 -15.11
CA VAL A 144 -3.98 -2.64 -14.75
C VAL A 144 -5.40 -2.52 -14.22
N THR A 145 -5.55 -2.06 -12.97
CA THR A 145 -6.86 -1.85 -12.34
C THR A 145 -7.24 -0.38 -12.27
N ALA A 146 -6.25 0.50 -12.05
CA ALA A 146 -6.46 1.94 -12.02
C ALA A 146 -5.36 2.69 -12.78
N GLU A 147 -5.74 3.77 -13.45
CA GLU A 147 -4.84 4.69 -14.15
C GLU A 147 -5.45 6.09 -14.07
N ILE A 148 -4.63 7.10 -13.79
CA ILE A 148 -5.05 8.50 -13.74
C ILE A 148 -3.92 9.43 -14.18
N ASN A 149 -4.29 10.52 -14.86
CA ASN A 149 -3.47 11.72 -14.99
C ASN A 149 -4.05 12.78 -14.04
N ASP A 150 -3.29 13.14 -13.01
CA ASP A 150 -3.75 13.99 -11.92
C ASP A 150 -2.75 15.13 -11.66
N PRO A 151 -2.84 16.24 -12.41
CA PRO A 151 -1.96 17.39 -12.25
C PRO A 151 -2.03 18.01 -10.85
N GLU A 152 -3.20 17.97 -10.20
CA GLU A 152 -3.43 18.58 -8.88
C GLU A 152 -2.91 17.74 -7.72
N GLY A 153 -2.67 16.44 -7.94
CA GLY A 153 -2.26 15.53 -6.88
C GLY A 153 -0.79 15.60 -6.49
N ALA A 154 -0.48 15.00 -5.33
CA ALA A 154 0.87 15.04 -4.77
C ALA A 154 1.90 14.38 -5.71
N LYS A 155 3.08 15.00 -5.81
CA LYS A 155 4.21 14.49 -6.61
C LYS A 155 5.28 13.80 -5.78
N LYS A 156 5.20 13.93 -4.45
CA LYS A 156 6.16 13.40 -3.49
C LYS A 156 5.49 13.20 -2.13
N GLY A 157 5.93 12.18 -1.41
CA GLY A 157 5.54 11.91 -0.02
C GLY A 157 6.03 10.54 0.41
N ILE A 158 5.55 10.05 1.54
CA ILE A 158 5.95 8.75 2.08
C ILE A 158 5.06 7.61 1.57
N PHE A 159 5.52 6.37 1.76
CA PHE A 159 4.65 5.21 1.70
C PHE A 159 4.06 4.91 3.08
N GLY A 160 2.89 4.28 3.10
CA GLY A 160 2.31 3.74 4.31
C GLY A 160 1.52 2.45 4.06
N LEU A 161 1.50 1.57 5.03
CA LEU A 161 0.72 0.34 5.04
C LEU A 161 -0.38 0.52 6.08
N GLN A 162 -1.63 0.30 5.68
CA GLN A 162 -2.77 0.51 6.57
C GLN A 162 -3.15 -0.77 7.30
N LEU A 163 -3.47 -0.65 8.59
CA LEU A 163 -4.30 -1.58 9.32
C LEU A 163 -5.62 -0.88 9.63
N HIS A 164 -6.70 -1.28 8.95
CA HIS A 164 -7.96 -0.51 9.01
C HIS A 164 -8.66 -0.62 10.38
N GLY A 165 -9.39 0.41 10.77
CA GLY A 165 -10.24 0.41 11.95
C GLY A 165 -11.45 -0.51 11.77
N GLY A 166 -11.67 -1.48 12.64
CA GLY A 166 -12.79 -2.41 12.51
C GLY A 166 -12.54 -3.73 13.23
N PRO A 167 -13.23 -4.82 12.84
CA PRO A 167 -13.03 -6.13 13.46
C PRO A 167 -11.58 -6.63 13.34
N PRO A 168 -11.20 -7.65 14.14
CA PRO A 168 -9.88 -8.26 14.06
C PRO A 168 -9.49 -8.63 12.64
N GLN A 169 -8.27 -8.29 12.26
CA GLN A 169 -7.75 -8.55 10.92
C GLN A 169 -6.23 -8.62 10.88
N GLU A 170 -5.73 -9.19 9.79
CA GLU A 170 -4.32 -9.31 9.50
C GLU A 170 -4.07 -8.92 8.04
N VAL A 171 -3.08 -8.07 7.82
CA VAL A 171 -2.50 -7.83 6.50
C VAL A 171 -1.02 -8.13 6.55
N SER A 172 -0.51 -8.82 5.53
CA SER A 172 0.89 -9.20 5.41
C SER A 172 1.45 -8.67 4.10
N PHE A 173 2.65 -8.12 4.13
CA PHE A 173 3.37 -7.61 2.97
C PHE A 173 4.77 -8.21 2.90
N ARG A 174 5.18 -8.71 1.73
CA ARG A 174 6.54 -9.21 1.49
C ARG A 174 7.04 -8.80 0.11
N ASN A 175 8.33 -9.00 -0.12
CA ASN A 175 8.99 -8.63 -1.38
C ASN A 175 8.78 -7.15 -1.76
N LEU A 176 8.67 -6.24 -0.75
CA LEU A 176 8.53 -4.81 -0.99
C LEU A 176 9.84 -4.26 -1.57
N CYS A 177 9.77 -3.81 -2.81
CA CYS A 177 10.90 -3.23 -3.51
C CYS A 177 10.48 -2.02 -4.34
N ILE A 178 11.42 -1.12 -4.58
CA ILE A 178 11.17 0.12 -5.29
C ILE A 178 12.28 0.41 -6.29
N LYS A 179 11.91 0.94 -7.44
CA LYS A 179 12.82 1.58 -8.39
C LYS A 179 12.46 3.05 -8.48
N GLU A 180 13.29 3.92 -7.92
CA GLU A 180 13.18 5.36 -8.11
C GLU A 180 13.54 5.72 -9.55
N LEU A 181 12.78 6.64 -10.14
CA LEU A 181 12.95 7.09 -11.51
C LEU A 181 13.52 8.51 -11.50
N ASN A 182 14.66 8.70 -12.16
CA ASN A 182 15.17 10.03 -12.44
C ASN A 182 14.40 10.57 -13.65
N LEU A 183 13.73 11.71 -13.47
CA LEU A 183 13.21 12.53 -14.58
C LEU A 183 14.18 13.67 -14.84
#